data_AF-A0A0L9V4S3-F1
#
_entry.id   AF-A0A0L9V4S3-F1
#
_cell.length_a   1.000
_cell.length_b   1.000
_cell.length_c   1.000
_cell.angle_alpha   90.00
_cell.angle_beta   90.00
_cell.angle_gamma   90.00
#
_symmetry.space_group_name_H-M   'P 1'
#
loop_
_entity.id
_entity.type
_entity.pdbx_description
1 polymer ?
#
loop_
_entity_poly.entity_id
_entity_poly.type
_entity_poly.pdbx_seq_one_letter_code
_entity_poly.pdbx_strand_id
1 'polypeptide(L)'
;MTVQIRMVNLLLETRGSACCQGEATRAPPVASITMHNFILYTTNESWEVVNLKEAREFSSNKKYIYVFKKLEWESLSFDLLPHPDMFTDGTIGRSQEGANLRDEDGEKRVLFGAERLIEGISGEAFITVQRTELNSPFALEVQLHVTEAVCPALSEPGLRAFLRFKTGLHVCLNRGNVDFKAPKRSTEAARHSIVSIVVDHIFLCIKESGMSLA
;
A
#
# COMPACT_ATOMS: atom_id res chain seq x y z
N MET A 1 -6.51 17.44 -19.55
CA MET A 1 -5.25 17.69 -18.80
C MET A 1 -4.68 16.33 -18.45
N THR A 2 -3.38 16.15 -18.69
CA THR A 2 -2.68 14.89 -18.44
C THR A 2 -1.55 15.14 -17.45
N VAL A 3 -1.44 14.31 -16.42
CA VAL A 3 -0.36 14.38 -15.43
C VAL A 3 0.47 13.13 -15.59
N GLN A 4 1.78 13.28 -15.78
CA GLN A 4 2.71 12.17 -15.90
C GLN A 4 3.73 12.26 -14.77
N ILE A 5 3.89 11.17 -14.03
CA ILE A 5 4.88 11.00 -12.98
C ILE A 5 5.75 9.81 -13.37
N ARG A 6 7.05 10.06 -13.59
CA ARG A 6 7.98 9.03 -14.06
C ARG A 6 8.32 8.00 -13.00
N MET A 7 8.52 8.44 -11.76
CA MET A 7 8.91 7.58 -10.66
C MET A 7 8.36 8.11 -9.35
N VAL A 8 7.79 7.23 -8.55
CA VAL A 8 7.38 7.49 -7.17
C VAL A 8 7.96 6.40 -6.30
N ASN A 9 8.70 6.80 -5.26
CA ASN A 9 9.21 5.88 -4.24
C ASN A 9 8.58 6.30 -2.91
N LEU A 10 7.78 5.41 -2.33
CA LEU A 10 7.15 5.60 -1.03
C LEU A 10 7.77 4.62 -0.04
N LEU A 11 8.08 5.14 1.14
CA LEU A 11 8.49 4.33 2.28
C LEU A 11 7.43 4.48 3.37
N LEU A 12 6.86 3.36 3.80
CA LEU A 12 5.77 3.29 4.76
C LEU A 12 6.22 2.56 6.01
N GLU A 13 6.26 3.29 7.13
CA GLU A 13 6.54 2.75 8.45
C GLU A 13 5.27 2.77 9.29
N THR A 14 4.78 1.59 9.68
CA THR A 14 3.65 1.50 10.62
C THR A 14 4.19 1.63 12.04
N ARG A 15 4.41 2.85 12.54
CA ARG A 15 4.79 3.03 13.94
C ARG A 15 3.69 2.45 14.85
N GLY A 16 3.99 1.33 15.51
CA GLY A 16 3.13 0.72 16.51
C GLY A 16 2.74 1.76 17.56
N SER A 17 1.57 1.60 18.20
CA SER A 17 1.27 2.45 19.36
C SER A 17 2.36 2.20 20.39
N ALA A 18 2.92 3.25 20.98
CA ALA A 18 3.64 3.13 22.23
C ALA A 18 2.66 2.51 23.24
N CYS A 19 2.72 1.20 23.43
CA CYS A 19 1.93 0.51 24.43
C CYS A 19 2.79 0.34 25.68
N CYS A 20 2.10 0.39 26.80
CA CYS A 20 2.62 0.49 28.15
C CYS A 20 3.75 -0.50 28.45
N GLN A 21 4.73 0.02 29.17
CA GLN A 21 5.78 -0.65 29.94
C GLN A 21 5.47 -2.15 30.24
N GLY A 22 6.03 -3.08 29.47
CA GLY A 22 6.02 -4.50 29.84
C GLY A 22 6.10 -5.56 28.72
N GLU A 23 5.70 -5.25 27.48
CA GLU A 23 5.76 -6.22 26.37
C GLU A 23 6.86 -5.88 25.36
N ALA A 24 7.51 -6.92 24.82
CA ALA A 24 8.66 -6.79 23.92
C ALA A 24 8.36 -5.83 22.76
N THR A 25 9.09 -4.71 22.74
CA THR A 25 9.06 -3.68 21.69
C THR A 25 9.50 -4.29 20.35
N ARG A 26 8.60 -4.97 19.65
CA ARG A 26 8.90 -5.52 18.33
C ARG A 26 8.86 -4.38 17.32
N ALA A 27 10.02 -4.06 16.75
CA ALA A 27 10.15 -3.04 15.72
C ALA A 27 9.22 -3.36 14.53
N PRO A 28 8.47 -2.38 14.00
CA PRO A 28 7.55 -2.59 12.90
C PRO A 28 8.31 -2.81 11.58
N PRO A 29 7.79 -3.66 10.67
CA PRO A 29 8.33 -3.79 9.32
C PRO A 29 8.10 -2.49 8.53
N VAL A 30 8.99 -2.23 7.57
CA VAL A 30 8.89 -1.09 6.65
C VAL A 30 8.48 -1.59 5.27
N ALA A 31 7.52 -0.96 4.62
CA ALA A 31 7.18 -1.26 3.24
C ALA A 31 7.75 -0.20 2.30
N SER A 32 8.34 -0.63 1.19
CA SER A 32 8.75 0.24 0.10
C SER A 32 7.86 -0.03 -1.11
N ILE A 33 7.24 1.02 -1.63
CA ILE A 33 6.42 0.96 -2.83
C ILE A 33 7.13 1.78 -3.90
N THR A 34 7.45 1.15 -5.02
CA THR A 34 8.05 1.81 -6.17
C THR A 34 7.07 1.76 -7.33
N MET A 35 6.85 2.90 -7.97
CA MET A 35 5.95 3.03 -9.10
C MET A 35 6.65 3.75 -10.23
N HIS A 36 6.51 3.22 -11.45
CA HIS A 36 7.08 3.76 -12.67
C HIS A 36 6.00 4.14 -13.66
N ASN A 37 6.23 5.28 -14.33
CA ASN A 37 5.43 5.79 -15.44
C ASN A 37 3.93 5.78 -15.17
N PHE A 38 3.54 6.55 -14.17
CA PHE A 38 2.17 6.78 -13.78
C PHE A 38 1.58 7.93 -14.61
N ILE A 39 0.53 7.67 -15.37
CA ILE A 39 -0.10 8.65 -16.27
C ILE A 39 -1.58 8.77 -15.94
N LEU A 40 -2.00 9.97 -15.55
CA LEU A 40 -3.39 10.29 -15.22
C LEU A 40 -3.99 11.18 -16.31
N TYR A 41 -5.00 10.65 -16.98
CA TYR A 41 -5.77 11.31 -18.02
C TYR A 41 -7.07 11.89 -17.45
N THR A 42 -7.56 12.95 -18.08
CA THR A 42 -8.94 13.41 -17.92
C THR A 42 -9.75 12.86 -19.09
N THR A 43 -10.83 12.14 -18.80
CA THR A 43 -11.62 11.45 -19.82
C THR A 43 -13.09 11.88 -19.79
N ASN A 44 -13.84 11.44 -20.80
CA ASN A 44 -15.31 11.46 -20.79
C ASN A 44 -15.88 10.16 -20.18
N GLU A 45 -17.21 9.98 -20.24
CA GLU A 45 -17.91 8.79 -19.73
C GLU A 45 -17.59 7.51 -20.52
N SER A 46 -17.04 7.64 -21.73
CA SER A 46 -16.61 6.54 -22.60
C SER A 46 -15.10 6.26 -22.49
N TRP A 47 -14.42 6.86 -21.51
CA TRP A 47 -12.97 6.73 -21.26
C TRP A 47 -12.06 7.26 -22.37
N GLU A 48 -12.59 8.12 -23.25
CA GLU A 48 -11.80 8.81 -24.26
C GLU A 48 -11.14 10.05 -23.65
N VAL A 49 -9.89 10.33 -24.04
CA VAL A 49 -9.14 11.48 -23.54
C VAL A 49 -9.69 12.76 -24.14
N VAL A 50 -10.19 13.65 -23.27
CA VAL A 50 -10.82 14.90 -23.68
C VAL A 50 -10.09 16.12 -23.10
N ASN A 51 -10.34 17.26 -23.73
CA ASN A 51 -9.83 18.53 -23.23
C ASN A 51 -10.66 19.00 -22.01
N LEU A 52 -10.16 20.02 -21.31
CA LEU A 52 -10.84 20.55 -20.12
C LEU A 52 -12.17 21.25 -20.44
N LYS A 53 -12.38 21.71 -21.68
CA LYS A 53 -13.60 22.40 -22.08
C LYS A 53 -14.73 21.38 -22.27
N GLU A 54 -14.48 20.30 -23.00
CA GLU A 54 -15.40 19.18 -23.19
C GLU A 54 -15.75 18.50 -21.86
N ALA A 55 -14.74 18.26 -21.00
CA ALA A 55 -14.98 17.70 -19.67
C ALA A 55 -15.90 18.59 -18.81
N ARG A 56 -15.83 19.93 -18.98
CA ARG A 56 -16.71 20.87 -18.27
C ARG A 56 -18.11 20.91 -18.86
N GLU A 57 -18.25 20.92 -20.18
CA GLU A 57 -19.55 20.97 -20.86
C GLU A 57 -20.43 19.76 -20.49
N PHE A 58 -19.84 18.58 -20.31
CA PHE A 58 -20.55 17.39 -19.83
C PHE A 58 -21.22 17.60 -18.45
N SER A 59 -20.56 18.35 -17.56
CA SER A 59 -21.07 18.61 -16.21
C SER A 59 -22.19 19.65 -16.16
N SER A 60 -22.26 20.54 -17.15
CA SER A 60 -23.22 21.67 -17.14
C SER A 60 -24.67 21.24 -17.39
N ASN A 61 -24.90 20.05 -17.95
CA ASN A 61 -26.23 19.56 -18.29
C ASN A 61 -26.79 18.53 -17.28
N LYS A 62 -26.13 18.34 -16.14
CA LYS A 62 -26.53 17.36 -15.11
C LYS A 62 -26.60 18.05 -13.75
N LYS A 63 -27.52 17.57 -12.88
CA LYS A 63 -27.66 17.99 -11.47
C LYS A 63 -26.40 17.73 -10.61
N TYR A 64 -25.46 16.95 -11.14
CA TYR A 64 -24.21 16.59 -10.48
C TYR A 64 -23.06 16.83 -11.44
N ILE A 65 -21.93 17.23 -10.86
CA ILE A 65 -20.67 17.36 -11.58
C ILE A 65 -20.01 15.99 -11.59
N TYR A 66 -19.79 15.44 -12.79
CA TYR A 66 -19.06 14.18 -12.97
C TYR A 66 -17.65 14.47 -13.47
N VAL A 67 -16.67 13.81 -12.86
CA VAL A 67 -15.27 13.87 -13.27
C VAL A 67 -14.79 12.45 -13.53
N PHE A 68 -14.37 12.18 -14.76
CA PHE A 68 -13.78 10.90 -15.14
C PHE A 68 -12.27 11.05 -15.30
N LYS A 69 -11.55 10.11 -14.72
CA LYS A 69 -10.10 10.02 -14.81
C LYS A 69 -9.71 8.60 -15.12
N LYS A 70 -8.87 8.43 -16.12
CA LYS A 70 -8.19 7.17 -16.40
C LYS A 70 -6.77 7.28 -15.89
N LEU A 71 -6.33 6.27 -15.16
CA LEU A 71 -4.99 6.16 -14.65
C LEU A 71 -4.33 4.93 -15.28
N GLU A 72 -3.08 5.06 -15.70
CA GLU A 72 -2.26 3.96 -16.23
C GLU A 72 -0.92 3.96 -15.51
N TRP A 73 -0.37 2.77 -15.22
CA TRP A 73 0.98 2.63 -14.71
C TRP A 73 1.71 1.47 -15.37
N GLU A 74 3.00 1.64 -15.61
CA GLU A 74 3.82 0.64 -16.29
C GLU A 74 4.32 -0.45 -15.33
N SER A 75 4.79 -0.06 -14.15
CA SER A 75 5.34 -1.01 -13.20
C SER A 75 5.14 -0.51 -11.78
N LEU A 76 4.48 -1.32 -10.95
CA LEU A 76 4.33 -1.12 -9.53
C LEU A 76 4.92 -2.32 -8.78
N SER A 77 5.88 -2.04 -7.90
CA SER A 77 6.49 -3.06 -7.05
C SER A 77 6.29 -2.71 -5.58
N PHE A 78 6.05 -3.74 -4.80
CA PHE A 78 5.88 -3.66 -3.36
C PHE A 78 6.92 -4.57 -2.71
N ASP A 79 7.87 -3.95 -2.01
CA ASP A 79 8.89 -4.64 -1.25
C ASP A 79 8.62 -4.45 0.25
N LEU A 80 8.80 -5.52 1.01
CA LEU A 80 8.71 -5.50 2.46
C LEU A 80 10.09 -5.70 3.08
N LEU A 81 10.47 -4.79 3.94
CA LEU A 81 11.74 -4.74 4.64
C LEU A 81 11.51 -5.19 6.08
N PRO A 82 11.67 -6.50 6.40
CA PRO A 82 11.53 -6.97 7.77
C PRO A 82 12.66 -6.41 8.65
N HIS A 83 12.32 -5.99 9.87
CA HIS A 83 13.33 -5.53 10.83
C HIS A 83 14.13 -6.72 11.39
N PRO A 84 15.45 -6.63 11.60
CA PRO A 84 16.28 -7.71 12.15
C PRO A 84 15.74 -8.32 13.47
N ASP A 85 15.18 -7.49 14.36
CA ASP A 85 14.55 -7.93 15.63
C ASP A 85 13.27 -8.76 15.43
N MET A 86 12.77 -8.90 14.20
CA MET A 86 11.63 -9.77 13.90
C MET A 86 11.98 -11.25 13.85
N PHE A 87 13.26 -11.56 13.68
CA PHE A 87 13.81 -12.91 13.55
C PHE A 87 14.39 -13.44 14.87
N THR A 88 14.57 -12.57 15.87
CA THR A 88 14.98 -12.98 17.21
C THR A 88 13.77 -13.54 17.94
N ASP A 89 13.57 -14.84 17.84
CA ASP A 89 12.50 -15.52 18.57
C ASP A 89 12.80 -15.52 20.08
N GLY A 90 11.82 -15.12 20.90
CA GLY A 90 11.92 -15.15 22.36
C GLY A 90 11.98 -16.56 22.95
N THR A 91 11.96 -17.59 22.11
CA THR A 91 11.85 -19.00 22.47
C THR A 91 13.13 -19.79 22.27
N ILE A 92 14.16 -19.22 21.61
CA ILE A 92 15.41 -19.94 21.28
C ILE A 92 16.59 -19.52 22.20
N GLY A 93 16.36 -18.62 23.16
CA GLY A 93 17.40 -18.07 24.04
C GLY A 93 17.39 -18.54 25.50
N ARG A 94 16.76 -19.66 25.85
CA ARG A 94 16.77 -20.20 27.23
C ARG A 94 17.64 -21.46 27.44
N SER A 95 18.57 -21.71 26.53
CA SER A 95 19.60 -22.73 26.74
C SER A 95 20.97 -22.13 26.57
N GLN A 96 21.74 -22.25 27.66
CA GLN A 96 23.17 -21.98 27.82
C GLN A 96 23.59 -20.57 28.25
N GLU A 97 23.90 -20.52 29.55
CA GLU A 97 24.83 -19.61 30.19
C GLU A 97 26.12 -19.40 29.39
N GLY A 98 26.59 -18.16 29.39
CA GLY A 98 28.01 -17.86 29.39
C GLY A 98 28.71 -17.82 28.03
N ALA A 99 28.56 -16.71 27.29
CA ALA A 99 29.65 -16.24 26.42
C ALA A 99 29.54 -14.71 26.22
N ASN A 100 30.47 -13.99 26.83
CA ASN A 100 30.80 -12.62 26.44
C ASN A 100 31.29 -12.63 24.99
N LEU A 101 30.47 -12.18 24.04
CA LEU A 101 30.94 -11.73 22.74
C LEU A 101 30.25 -10.41 22.41
N ARG A 102 30.97 -9.33 22.69
CA ARG A 102 30.80 -8.08 21.94
C ARG A 102 31.26 -8.41 20.52
N ASP A 103 30.36 -8.37 19.54
CA ASP A 103 30.73 -8.18 18.14
C ASP A 103 29.54 -7.74 17.27
N GLU A 104 29.80 -6.67 16.50
CA GLU A 104 29.26 -6.38 15.17
C GLU A 104 27.73 -6.13 15.05
N ASP A 105 27.26 -5.01 15.62
CA ASP A 105 25.89 -4.46 15.47
C ASP A 105 25.60 -3.89 14.04
N GLY A 106 26.58 -3.99 13.13
CA GLY A 106 26.50 -3.53 11.74
C GLY A 106 26.18 -4.62 10.71
N GLU A 107 26.66 -5.85 10.90
CA GLU A 107 26.57 -6.91 9.87
C GLU A 107 25.26 -7.70 9.90
N LYS A 108 24.56 -7.76 11.03
CA LYS A 108 23.25 -8.44 11.11
C LYS A 108 22.13 -7.70 10.37
N ARG A 109 22.39 -6.47 9.91
CA ARG A 109 21.48 -5.71 9.03
C ARG A 109 21.51 -6.21 7.57
N VAL A 110 22.49 -7.03 7.19
CA VAL A 110 22.75 -7.40 5.79
C VAL A 110 22.09 -8.74 5.38
N LEU A 111 21.65 -9.56 6.34
CA LEU A 111 21.23 -10.94 6.02
C LEU A 111 19.73 -11.17 5.81
N PHE A 112 18.88 -10.19 6.10
CA PHE A 112 17.43 -10.30 5.89
C PHE A 112 17.05 -9.44 4.69
N GLY A 113 17.21 -10.02 3.51
CA GLY A 113 16.89 -9.39 2.24
C GLY A 113 15.45 -8.86 2.21
N ALA A 114 15.25 -7.78 1.46
CA ALA A 114 13.92 -7.28 1.14
C ALA A 114 13.07 -8.42 0.53
N GLU A 115 11.90 -8.66 1.10
CA GLU A 115 10.93 -9.64 0.59
C GLU A 115 10.01 -8.92 -0.39
N ARG A 116 10.16 -9.21 -1.67
CA ARG A 116 9.29 -8.65 -2.70
C ARG A 116 7.92 -9.33 -2.64
N LEU A 117 6.89 -8.56 -2.33
CA LEU A 117 5.50 -9.05 -2.28
C LEU A 117 4.80 -8.95 -3.63
N ILE A 118 5.08 -7.89 -4.38
CA ILE A 118 4.50 -7.65 -5.70
C ILE A 118 5.63 -7.17 -6.59
N GLU A 119 5.81 -7.83 -7.73
CA GLU A 119 6.85 -7.48 -8.69
C GLU A 119 6.25 -6.89 -9.96
N GLY A 120 6.52 -5.59 -10.18
CA GLY A 120 6.39 -4.95 -11.49
C GLY A 120 5.02 -5.07 -12.15
N ILE A 121 3.93 -4.99 -11.38
CA ILE A 121 2.59 -5.12 -11.95
C ILE A 121 2.24 -3.89 -12.77
N SER A 122 1.63 -4.12 -13.92
CA SER A 122 1.07 -3.07 -14.79
C SER A 122 -0.45 -3.09 -14.69
N GLY A 123 -1.08 -1.97 -15.04
CA GLY A 123 -2.53 -1.91 -15.07
C GLY A 123 -3.08 -0.51 -15.29
N GLU A 124 -4.40 -0.44 -15.20
CA GLU A 124 -5.16 0.77 -15.37
C GLU A 124 -6.23 0.92 -14.29
N ALA A 125 -6.59 2.16 -13.98
CA ALA A 125 -7.70 2.46 -13.08
C ALA A 125 -8.65 3.46 -13.70
N PHE A 126 -9.93 3.16 -13.58
CA PHE A 126 -11.03 4.00 -14.03
C PHE A 126 -11.67 4.65 -12.80
N ILE A 127 -11.53 5.96 -12.69
CA ILE A 127 -11.95 6.74 -11.53
C ILE A 127 -13.09 7.67 -11.95
N THR A 128 -14.25 7.47 -11.34
CA THR A 128 -15.41 8.35 -11.50
C THR A 128 -15.69 9.05 -10.19
N VAL A 129 -15.64 10.38 -10.21
CA VAL A 129 -15.99 11.22 -9.05
C VAL A 129 -17.28 11.96 -9.35
N GLN A 130 -18.29 11.74 -8.52
CA GLN A 130 -19.53 12.50 -8.52
C GLN A 130 -19.47 13.57 -7.43
N ARG A 131 -19.72 14.82 -7.82
CA ARG A 131 -19.76 15.98 -6.93
C ARG A 131 -21.11 16.69 -7.04
N THR A 132 -21.50 17.39 -5.98
CA THR A 132 -22.70 18.24 -5.99
C THR A 132 -22.47 19.50 -6.82
N GLU A 133 -23.53 20.27 -7.09
CA GLU A 133 -23.44 21.58 -7.76
C GLU A 133 -22.56 22.58 -6.98
N LEU A 134 -22.51 22.45 -5.65
CA LEU A 134 -21.61 23.22 -4.78
C LEU A 134 -20.18 22.66 -4.76
N ASN A 135 -19.86 21.74 -5.69
CA ASN A 135 -18.57 21.10 -5.83
C ASN A 135 -18.13 20.32 -4.58
N SER A 136 -19.06 19.77 -3.79
CA SER A 136 -18.72 18.87 -2.67
C SER A 136 -18.72 17.41 -3.11
N PRO A 137 -17.83 16.55 -2.58
CA PRO A 137 -17.77 15.14 -2.96
C PRO A 137 -19.07 14.44 -2.55
N PHE A 138 -19.64 13.66 -3.47
CA PHE A 138 -20.86 12.90 -3.21
C PHE A 138 -20.62 11.40 -3.34
N ALA A 139 -20.07 10.95 -4.46
CA ALA A 139 -19.72 9.56 -4.68
C ALA A 139 -18.35 9.41 -5.36
N LEU A 140 -17.67 8.31 -5.05
CA LEU A 140 -16.42 7.88 -5.66
C LEU A 140 -16.57 6.44 -6.13
N GLU A 141 -16.29 6.20 -7.41
CA GLU A 141 -16.17 4.87 -7.98
C GLU A 141 -14.75 4.72 -8.53
N VAL A 142 -14.08 3.64 -8.15
CA VAL A 142 -12.75 3.28 -8.65
C VAL A 142 -12.81 1.84 -9.11
N GLN A 143 -12.51 1.59 -10.38
CA GLN A 143 -12.32 0.26 -10.93
C GLN A 143 -10.84 0.10 -11.27
N LEU A 144 -10.16 -0.77 -10.54
CA LEU A 144 -8.75 -1.08 -10.74
C LEU A 144 -8.65 -2.36 -11.56
N HIS A 145 -7.99 -2.29 -12.71
CA HIS A 145 -7.70 -3.44 -13.56
C HIS A 145 -6.20 -3.71 -13.55
N VAL A 146 -5.83 -4.92 -13.15
CA VAL A 146 -4.45 -5.41 -13.11
C VAL A 146 -4.38 -6.63 -14.02
N THR A 147 -3.48 -6.61 -14.99
CA THR A 147 -3.33 -7.72 -15.94
C THR A 147 -2.80 -8.97 -15.24
N GLU A 148 -1.64 -8.86 -14.61
CA GLU A 148 -1.01 -9.97 -13.91
C GLU A 148 -0.43 -9.49 -12.59
N ALA A 149 -0.72 -10.24 -11.52
CA ALA A 149 -0.15 -10.03 -10.21
C ALA A 149 0.74 -11.23 -9.85
N VAL A 150 2.06 -10.99 -9.81
CA VAL A 150 3.04 -11.99 -9.40
C VAL A 150 3.52 -11.65 -8.00
N CYS A 151 3.30 -12.60 -7.08
CA CYS A 151 3.90 -12.61 -5.76
C CYS A 151 5.08 -13.59 -5.78
N PRO A 152 6.33 -13.10 -5.70
CA PRO A 152 7.51 -13.94 -5.56
C PRO A 152 7.40 -14.85 -4.33
N ALA A 153 8.20 -15.92 -4.31
CA ALA A 153 8.18 -16.93 -3.27
C ALA A 153 8.36 -16.32 -1.87
N LEU A 154 7.26 -16.14 -1.14
CA LEU A 154 7.29 -15.51 0.17
C LEU A 154 7.89 -16.48 1.19
N SER A 155 8.92 -16.04 1.91
CA SER A 155 9.50 -16.83 2.99
C SER A 155 8.60 -16.81 4.24
N GLU A 156 8.78 -17.76 5.17
CA GLU A 156 8.09 -17.73 6.48
C GLU A 156 8.29 -16.39 7.21
N PRO A 157 9.52 -15.84 7.28
CA PRO A 157 9.70 -14.52 7.85
C PRO A 157 9.07 -13.38 7.04
N GLY A 158 9.05 -13.47 5.71
CA GLY A 158 8.36 -12.52 4.84
C GLY A 158 6.85 -12.50 5.09
N LEU A 159 6.23 -13.67 5.25
CA LEU A 159 4.82 -13.80 5.62
C LEU A 159 4.54 -13.21 7.00
N ARG A 160 5.39 -13.51 7.98
CA ARG A 160 5.30 -12.92 9.33
C ARG A 160 5.39 -11.40 9.28
N ALA A 161 6.30 -10.87 8.45
CA ALA A 161 6.43 -9.45 8.24
C ALA A 161 5.18 -8.84 7.59
N PHE A 162 4.63 -9.50 6.56
CA PHE A 162 3.45 -9.02 5.85
C PHE A 162 2.24 -8.93 6.79
N LEU A 163 2.01 -9.96 7.60
CA LEU A 163 0.92 -9.98 8.57
C LEU A 163 1.07 -8.87 9.62
N ARG A 164 2.28 -8.60 10.10
CA ARG A 164 2.55 -7.49 11.02
C ARG A 164 2.33 -6.13 10.36
N PHE A 165 2.82 -5.95 9.14
CA PHE A 165 2.61 -4.73 8.36
C PHE A 165 1.11 -4.47 8.15
N LYS A 166 0.34 -5.47 7.70
CA LYS A 166 -1.11 -5.38 7.53
C LYS A 166 -1.81 -5.00 8.83
N THR A 167 -1.40 -5.59 9.95
CA THR A 167 -1.95 -5.27 11.28
C THR A 167 -1.65 -3.81 11.65
N GLY A 168 -0.41 -3.36 11.47
CA GLY A 168 -0.01 -1.96 11.70
C GLY A 168 -0.81 -0.99 10.83
N LEU A 169 -0.96 -1.29 9.53
CA LEU A 169 -1.73 -0.47 8.60
C LEU A 169 -3.20 -0.40 9.00
N HIS A 170 -3.81 -1.53 9.37
CA HIS A 170 -5.19 -1.58 9.85
C HIS A 170 -5.39 -0.70 11.10
N VAL A 171 -4.46 -0.76 12.06
CA VAL A 171 -4.48 0.12 13.24
C VAL A 171 -4.34 1.58 12.83
N CYS A 172 -3.42 1.92 11.91
CA CYS A 172 -3.25 3.28 11.42
C CYS A 172 -4.51 3.84 10.73
N LEU A 173 -5.20 3.04 9.91
CA LEU A 173 -6.42 3.44 9.22
C LEU A 173 -7.62 3.58 10.17
N ASN A 174 -7.69 2.75 11.21
CA ASN A 174 -8.79 2.75 12.19
C ASN A 174 -8.54 3.61 13.41
N ARG A 175 -7.35 4.21 13.55
CA ARG A 175 -7.13 5.29 14.53
C ARG A 175 -7.99 6.47 14.10
N GLY A 176 -9.21 6.52 14.63
CA GLY A 176 -10.06 7.70 14.52
C GLY A 176 -9.27 8.92 14.93
N ASN A 177 -9.32 9.96 14.11
CA ASN A 177 -8.55 11.21 14.20
C ASN A 177 -8.22 11.59 15.66
N VAL A 178 -7.03 11.20 16.15
CA VAL A 178 -6.59 11.51 17.51
C VAL A 178 -6.01 12.92 17.48
N ASP A 179 -6.88 13.89 17.25
CA ASP A 179 -6.56 15.29 17.48
C ASP A 179 -7.72 15.93 18.25
N PHE A 180 -7.57 15.94 19.59
CA PHE A 180 -8.56 16.51 20.51
C PHE A 180 -8.62 18.05 20.45
N LYS A 181 -7.85 18.71 19.56
CA LYS A 181 -7.77 20.18 19.49
C LYS A 181 -7.80 20.81 18.08
N ALA A 182 -7.92 20.03 17.00
CA ALA A 182 -8.06 20.63 15.67
C ALA A 182 -9.54 20.99 15.37
N PRO A 183 -9.86 22.20 14.88
CA PRO A 183 -11.21 22.51 14.43
C PRO A 183 -11.60 21.53 13.31
N LYS A 184 -12.62 20.70 13.60
CA LYS A 184 -13.22 19.72 12.67
C LYS A 184 -13.76 20.43 11.42
N ARG A 185 -12.92 20.61 10.40
CA ARG A 185 -13.36 21.05 9.07
C ARG A 185 -12.39 20.57 8.00
N SER A 186 -12.37 19.26 7.77
CA SER A 186 -11.92 18.66 6.53
C SER A 186 -12.47 17.23 6.45
N THR A 187 -13.79 17.11 6.31
CA THR A 187 -14.40 15.82 5.95
C THR A 187 -14.87 15.91 4.52
N GLU A 188 -13.92 16.11 3.60
CA GLU A 188 -14.14 15.96 2.15
C GLU A 188 -14.08 14.46 1.79
N ALA A 189 -14.92 13.65 2.45
CA ALA A 189 -15.08 12.24 2.15
C ALA A 189 -16.35 12.06 1.31
N ALA A 190 -16.27 11.26 0.25
CA ALA A 190 -17.44 10.89 -0.53
C ALA A 190 -18.42 10.11 0.37
N ARG A 191 -19.72 10.39 0.26
CA ARG A 191 -20.77 9.69 1.03
C ARG A 191 -20.91 8.24 0.61
N HIS A 192 -20.66 7.96 -0.66
CA HIS A 192 -20.70 6.62 -1.24
C HIS A 192 -19.36 6.36 -1.92
N SER A 193 -18.67 5.27 -1.54
CA SER A 193 -17.42 4.87 -2.17
C SER A 193 -17.53 3.40 -2.58
N ILE A 194 -17.26 3.12 -3.85
CA ILE A 194 -17.20 1.75 -4.39
C ILE A 194 -15.81 1.57 -5.00
N VAL A 195 -15.12 0.53 -4.57
CA VAL A 195 -13.83 0.13 -5.12
C VAL A 195 -13.98 -1.28 -5.66
N SER A 196 -13.81 -1.44 -6.97
CA SER A 196 -13.75 -2.73 -7.65
C SER A 196 -12.31 -3.01 -8.05
N ILE A 197 -11.85 -4.23 -7.79
CA ILE A 197 -10.51 -4.69 -8.18
C ILE A 197 -10.69 -5.93 -9.03
N VAL A 198 -10.25 -5.85 -10.28
CA VAL A 198 -10.25 -6.94 -11.25
C VAL A 198 -8.80 -7.27 -11.55
N VAL A 199 -8.43 -8.53 -11.33
CA VAL A 199 -7.10 -9.04 -11.62
C VAL A 199 -7.26 -10.23 -12.55
N ASP A 200 -6.65 -10.21 -13.74
CA ASP A 200 -6.87 -11.30 -14.71
C ASP A 200 -6.18 -12.58 -14.25
N HIS A 201 -4.94 -12.47 -13.75
CA HIS A 201 -4.15 -13.62 -13.28
C HIS A 201 -3.42 -13.31 -11.97
N ILE A 202 -3.47 -14.26 -11.03
CA ILE A 202 -2.75 -14.19 -9.75
C ILE A 202 -1.82 -15.40 -9.65
N PHE A 203 -0.52 -15.14 -9.56
CA PHE A 203 0.50 -16.14 -9.31
C PHE A 203 1.06 -15.94 -7.90
N LEU A 204 0.80 -16.93 -7.02
CA LEU A 204 1.31 -16.93 -5.65
C LEU A 204 2.31 -18.07 -5.47
N CYS A 205 3.55 -17.72 -5.17
CA CYS A 205 4.54 -18.69 -4.75
C CYS A 205 4.76 -18.58 -3.24
N ILE A 206 4.67 -19.71 -2.53
CA ILE A 206 5.05 -19.79 -1.11
C ILE A 206 6.28 -20.69 -1.05
N LYS A 207 7.38 -20.17 -0.49
CA LYS A 207 8.60 -20.95 -0.35
C LYS A 207 8.38 -21.98 0.76
N GLU A 208 8.38 -23.26 0.43
CA GLU A 208 8.34 -24.33 1.42
C GLU A 208 9.63 -24.27 2.26
N SER A 209 9.48 -24.24 3.59
CA SER A 209 10.61 -24.44 4.50
C SER A 209 11.12 -25.85 4.24
N GLY A 210 12.29 -25.99 3.64
CA GLY A 210 12.86 -27.29 3.33
C GLY A 210 12.78 -28.20 4.55
N MET A 211 12.07 -29.32 4.41
CA MET A 211 12.21 -30.44 5.33
C MET A 211 13.64 -30.95 5.17
N SER A 212 14.56 -30.47 6.02
CA SER A 212 15.84 -31.12 6.22
C SER A 212 15.57 -32.42 6.98
N LEU A 213 15.27 -33.49 6.23
CA LEU A 213 15.48 -34.86 6.70
C LEU A 213 16.99 -35.11 6.61
N ALA A 214 17.66 -34.93 7.75
CA ALA A 214 18.98 -35.50 8.04
C ALA A 214 18.92 -36.09 9.44
#